data_AF-A0A843D7Y2-F1
#
_entry.id   AF-A0A843D7Y2-F1
#
_cell.length_a   1.000
_cell.length_b   1.000
_cell.length_c   1.000
_cell.angle_alpha   90.00
_cell.angle_beta   90.00
_cell.angle_gamma   90.00
#
_symmetry.space_group_name_H-M   'P 1'
#
loop_
_entity.id
_entity.type
_entity.pdbx_description
1 polymer ?
#
loop_
_entity_poly.entity_id
_entity_poly.type
_entity_poly.pdbx_seq_one_letter_code
_entity_poly.pdbx_strand_id
1 'polypeptide(L)'
;FEEALSLVKKTAPAYVSRTVSLPDAAGCVLSEPVYAKYSVPPAPVSAMDGFAVKAAATLGASAETPLTISEFDRVNTGNVVREMFDAVIMVEDVEFDGSDAPAEITIRAPIKAGRNVRATGEDIEAGRMVLPAGARVRPFDIGALAGYGITEVAVRSVSIGIIPTGSELIAPGEVPKPGQVVESNSVMTEAYLRQFGVDVIRYPPVADNRELIRDAIEKAVAENEIVLLSAGSSMGSKDFTASAIADLGEIVFHGVFMKPAKPSMLGIINGKPVIGMPGFPLSAQTAQRLFVRELLELWGFTGPSHETLTVTAGETVSSDDFLDEFRFAAAAEVSGRIVALPQIRSSSMQMNGIRANCYLHIPRGVSEAKAGEPVSAVLNVPAAELSKTILLGGAYTEGTEDILIKASAAGWVVRFGDISSENLSLVKDKACHGMCLAADADLSALDGIELDIFMLAGGSKLVMRCDMDDAQSEALRGFAGGA
;
A
#
# COMPACT_ATOMS: atom_id res chain seq x y z
N PHE A 1 19.71 8.36 12.81
CA PHE A 1 18.73 7.52 12.11
C PHE A 1 19.31 6.86 10.86
N GLU A 2 19.81 7.64 9.89
CA GLU A 2 20.34 7.14 8.60
C GLU A 2 21.35 5.99 8.69
N GLU A 3 22.27 6.04 9.66
CA GLU A 3 23.25 4.95 9.86
C GLU A 3 22.57 3.61 10.22
N ALA A 4 21.60 3.63 11.15
CA ALA A 4 20.85 2.44 11.52
C ALA A 4 20.04 1.90 10.33
N LEU A 5 19.43 2.78 9.53
CA LEU A 5 18.72 2.40 8.32
C LEU A 5 19.67 1.78 7.28
N SER A 6 20.87 2.33 7.11
CA SER A 6 21.90 1.77 6.22
C SER A 6 22.35 0.37 6.68
N LEU A 7 22.50 0.15 7.99
CA LEU A 7 22.85 -1.16 8.54
C LEU A 7 21.72 -2.17 8.33
N VAL A 8 20.46 -1.77 8.53
CA VAL A 8 19.29 -2.60 8.20
C VAL A 8 19.33 -3.02 6.73
N LYS A 9 19.53 -2.08 5.81
CA LYS A 9 19.59 -2.32 4.36
C LYS A 9 20.75 -3.23 3.92
N LYS A 10 21.78 -3.44 4.75
CA LYS A 10 22.88 -4.38 4.48
C LYS A 10 22.56 -5.82 4.90
N THR A 11 21.43 -6.06 5.57
CA THR A 11 20.98 -7.40 5.93
C THR A 11 20.72 -8.20 4.65
N ALA A 12 21.37 -9.36 4.55
CA ALA A 12 21.20 -10.24 3.40
C ALA A 12 19.73 -10.69 3.28
N PRO A 13 19.18 -10.81 2.06
CA PRO A 13 17.86 -11.35 1.88
C PRO A 13 17.71 -12.77 2.42
N ALA A 14 16.77 -12.94 3.34
CA ALA A 14 16.35 -14.22 3.86
C ALA A 14 14.92 -14.47 3.38
N TYR A 15 14.77 -15.09 2.21
CA TYR A 15 13.50 -15.57 1.71
C TYR A 15 13.69 -16.98 1.16
N VAL A 16 12.63 -17.79 1.24
CA VAL A 16 12.57 -19.13 0.67
C VAL A 16 11.79 -19.12 -0.64
N SER A 17 12.10 -20.08 -1.52
CA SER A 17 11.29 -20.33 -2.71
C SER A 17 10.15 -21.28 -2.35
N ARG A 18 8.91 -20.90 -2.65
CA ARG A 18 7.74 -21.78 -2.53
C ARG A 18 6.97 -21.81 -3.85
N THR A 19 6.41 -22.96 -4.19
CA THR A 19 5.51 -23.07 -5.35
C THR A 19 4.09 -22.73 -4.92
N VAL A 20 3.43 -21.87 -5.67
CA VAL A 20 2.01 -21.55 -5.49
C VAL A 20 1.24 -21.83 -6.78
N SER A 21 -0.05 -22.14 -6.62
CA SER A 21 -0.95 -22.25 -7.77
C SER A 21 -1.04 -20.91 -8.49
N LEU A 22 -1.30 -20.92 -9.81
CA LEU A 22 -1.40 -19.68 -10.57
C LEU A 22 -2.49 -18.72 -10.02
N PRO A 23 -3.70 -19.17 -9.61
CA PRO A 23 -4.68 -18.29 -8.96
C PRO A 23 -4.16 -17.58 -7.70
N ASP A 24 -3.27 -18.21 -6.95
CA ASP A 24 -2.69 -17.67 -5.71
C ASP A 24 -1.42 -16.84 -5.96
N ALA A 25 -0.95 -16.76 -7.21
CA ALA A 25 0.29 -16.07 -7.56
C ALA A 25 0.15 -14.55 -7.62
N ALA A 26 -1.07 -14.02 -7.77
CA ALA A 26 -1.29 -12.58 -7.90
C ALA A 26 -0.76 -11.83 -6.66
N GLY A 27 0.05 -10.80 -6.91
CA GLY A 27 0.70 -10.01 -5.86
C GLY A 27 2.00 -10.60 -5.33
N CYS A 28 2.30 -11.88 -5.59
CA CYS A 28 3.54 -12.53 -5.18
C CYS A 28 4.73 -12.06 -6.03
N VAL A 29 5.94 -12.22 -5.49
CA VAL A 29 7.20 -11.91 -6.16
C VAL A 29 7.82 -13.21 -6.63
N LEU A 30 8.15 -13.34 -7.92
CA LEU A 30 8.75 -14.56 -8.46
C LEU A 30 10.15 -14.81 -7.86
N SER A 31 10.42 -16.04 -7.43
CA SER A 31 11.77 -16.46 -7.04
C SER A 31 12.60 -16.91 -8.25
N GLU A 32 11.95 -17.34 -9.32
CA GLU A 32 12.56 -17.86 -10.54
C GLU A 32 11.88 -17.24 -11.80
N PRO A 33 12.58 -17.16 -12.94
CA PRO A 33 11.96 -16.71 -14.18
C PRO A 33 10.93 -17.74 -14.68
N VAL A 34 9.85 -17.25 -15.30
CA VAL A 34 8.79 -18.08 -15.88
C VAL A 34 8.88 -18.06 -17.41
N TYR A 35 8.75 -19.22 -18.04
CA TYR A 35 8.89 -19.40 -19.48
C TYR A 35 7.64 -20.05 -20.08
N ALA A 36 7.24 -19.63 -21.28
CA ALA A 36 6.09 -20.20 -21.98
C ALA A 36 6.32 -21.67 -22.32
N LYS A 37 5.31 -22.53 -22.09
CA LYS A 37 5.42 -23.98 -22.38
C LYS A 37 5.24 -24.32 -23.86
N TYR A 38 4.51 -23.49 -24.59
CA TYR A 38 4.21 -23.67 -26.00
C TYR A 38 4.04 -22.31 -26.69
N SER A 39 4.10 -22.31 -28.03
CA SER A 39 3.85 -21.11 -28.81
C SER A 39 2.36 -20.78 -28.84
N VAL A 40 2.02 -19.49 -28.81
CA VAL A 40 0.64 -19.00 -28.91
C VAL A 40 0.52 -18.05 -30.11
N PRO A 41 -0.33 -18.36 -31.10
CA PRO A 41 -0.99 -19.65 -31.33
C PRO A 41 0.02 -20.77 -31.67
N PRO A 42 -0.34 -22.07 -31.51
CA PRO A 42 0.56 -23.19 -31.76
C PRO A 42 0.73 -23.54 -33.26
N ALA A 43 -0.13 -22.99 -34.11
CA ALA A 43 -0.11 -23.11 -35.56
C ALA A 43 -0.64 -21.80 -36.17
N PRO A 44 -0.49 -21.56 -37.49
CA PRO A 44 -1.14 -20.42 -38.14
C PRO A 44 -2.67 -20.51 -37.99
N VAL A 45 -3.31 -19.43 -37.55
CA VAL A 45 -4.77 -19.38 -37.37
C VAL A 45 -5.40 -18.16 -38.03
N SER A 46 -6.68 -18.23 -38.33
CA SER A 46 -7.41 -17.11 -38.89
C SER A 46 -7.58 -15.98 -37.86
N ALA A 47 -7.36 -14.74 -38.29
CA ALA A 47 -7.65 -13.53 -37.51
C ALA A 47 -9.11 -13.07 -37.64
N MET A 48 -9.85 -13.61 -38.62
CA MET A 48 -11.20 -13.18 -39.00
C MET A 48 -12.11 -14.37 -39.31
N ASP A 49 -13.42 -14.14 -39.33
CA ASP A 49 -14.36 -15.09 -39.94
C ASP A 49 -14.36 -14.87 -41.46
N GLY A 50 -14.29 -15.93 -42.25
CA GLY A 50 -14.18 -15.81 -43.70
C GLY A 50 -13.67 -17.05 -44.42
N PHE A 51 -12.86 -16.82 -45.45
CA PHE A 51 -12.38 -17.86 -46.36
C PHE A 51 -10.86 -17.82 -46.50
N ALA A 52 -10.20 -18.90 -46.09
CA ALA A 52 -8.77 -19.10 -46.30
C ALA A 52 -8.52 -19.48 -47.76
N VAL A 53 -7.64 -18.73 -48.40
CA VAL A 53 -7.31 -18.84 -49.82
C VAL A 53 -5.80 -18.77 -50.02
N LYS A 54 -5.36 -19.17 -51.21
CA LYS A 54 -4.01 -18.86 -51.69
C LYS A 54 -4.05 -17.46 -52.29
N ALA A 55 -3.33 -16.50 -51.71
CA ALA A 55 -3.32 -15.10 -52.13
C ALA A 55 -3.05 -14.94 -53.63
N ALA A 56 -2.16 -15.78 -54.19
CA ALA A 56 -1.87 -15.78 -55.63
C ALA A 56 -3.09 -16.10 -56.52
N ALA A 57 -4.07 -16.88 -56.03
CA ALA A 57 -5.31 -17.18 -56.76
C ALA A 57 -6.29 -15.99 -56.80
N THR A 58 -6.04 -14.95 -56.00
CA THR A 58 -6.87 -13.74 -55.94
C THR A 58 -6.39 -12.64 -56.88
N LEU A 59 -5.23 -12.83 -57.50
CA LEU A 59 -4.62 -11.84 -58.39
C LEU A 59 -5.50 -11.58 -59.62
N GLY A 60 -5.83 -10.30 -59.84
CA GLY A 60 -6.68 -9.87 -60.94
C GLY A 60 -8.15 -9.65 -60.55
N ALA A 61 -8.56 -10.00 -59.32
CA ALA A 61 -9.86 -9.60 -58.81
C ALA A 61 -9.96 -8.06 -58.72
N SER A 62 -11.06 -7.50 -59.21
CA SER A 62 -11.44 -6.09 -58.99
C SER A 62 -12.95 -5.97 -58.87
N ALA A 63 -13.46 -4.80 -58.52
CA ALA A 63 -14.90 -4.55 -58.45
C ALA A 63 -15.58 -4.82 -59.80
N GLU A 64 -14.90 -4.43 -60.90
CA GLU A 64 -15.33 -4.59 -62.29
C GLU A 64 -15.05 -5.99 -62.84
N THR A 65 -14.03 -6.68 -62.30
CA THR A 65 -13.62 -8.03 -62.71
C THR A 65 -13.57 -8.96 -61.49
N PRO A 66 -14.73 -9.38 -60.97
CA PRO A 66 -14.75 -10.31 -59.84
C PRO A 66 -14.14 -11.66 -60.23
N LEU A 67 -13.50 -12.32 -59.27
CA LEU A 67 -12.98 -13.69 -59.44
C LEU A 67 -13.78 -14.67 -58.62
N THR A 68 -14.12 -15.79 -59.25
CA THR A 68 -14.73 -16.94 -58.58
C THR A 68 -13.64 -17.96 -58.23
N ILE A 69 -13.58 -18.35 -56.96
CA ILE A 69 -12.59 -19.29 -56.41
C ILE A 69 -13.35 -20.51 -55.88
N SER A 70 -12.88 -21.70 -56.24
CA SER A 70 -13.43 -22.99 -55.76
C SER A 70 -12.50 -23.75 -54.81
N GLU A 71 -11.23 -23.32 -54.67
CA GLU A 71 -10.27 -23.90 -53.73
C GLU A 71 -10.05 -22.95 -52.54
N PHE A 72 -10.75 -23.22 -51.44
CA PHE A 72 -10.72 -22.44 -50.20
C PHE A 72 -11.12 -23.30 -49.01
N ASP A 73 -10.89 -22.80 -47.79
CA ASP A 73 -11.58 -23.26 -46.58
C ASP A 73 -12.43 -22.16 -45.99
N ARG A 74 -13.66 -22.48 -45.57
CA ARG A 74 -14.38 -21.59 -44.65
C ARG A 74 -13.74 -21.71 -43.26
N VAL A 75 -13.32 -20.59 -42.69
CA VAL A 75 -12.65 -20.51 -41.39
C VAL A 75 -13.35 -19.49 -40.51
N ASN A 76 -13.50 -19.81 -39.23
CA ASN A 76 -13.81 -18.82 -38.20
C ASN A 76 -12.52 -18.34 -37.54
N THR A 77 -12.61 -17.23 -36.82
CA THR A 77 -11.54 -16.65 -36.02
C THR A 77 -10.95 -17.70 -35.08
N GLY A 78 -9.62 -17.85 -35.11
CA GLY A 78 -8.89 -18.85 -34.33
C GLY A 78 -8.86 -20.27 -34.93
N ASN A 79 -9.57 -20.55 -36.03
CA ASN A 79 -9.41 -21.82 -36.75
C ASN A 79 -8.04 -21.90 -37.41
N VAL A 80 -7.48 -23.11 -37.47
CA VAL A 80 -6.18 -23.37 -38.12
C VAL A 80 -6.30 -23.12 -39.61
N VAL A 81 -5.37 -22.33 -40.16
CA VAL A 81 -5.21 -22.14 -41.60
C VAL A 81 -4.30 -23.25 -42.13
N ARG A 82 -4.82 -24.07 -43.05
CA ARG A 82 -4.03 -25.15 -43.66
C ARG A 82 -2.84 -24.59 -44.42
N GLU A 83 -1.72 -25.32 -44.42
CA GLU A 83 -0.44 -24.91 -45.01
C GLU A 83 -0.50 -24.51 -46.49
N MET A 84 -1.49 -25.02 -47.23
CA MET A 84 -1.71 -24.67 -48.64
C MET A 84 -2.30 -23.26 -48.86
N PHE A 85 -2.86 -22.65 -47.82
CA PHE A 85 -3.43 -21.30 -47.82
C PHE A 85 -2.54 -20.33 -47.04
N ASP A 86 -2.48 -19.09 -47.50
CA ASP A 86 -1.60 -18.06 -46.93
C ASP A 86 -2.31 -16.73 -46.65
N ALA A 87 -3.62 -16.62 -46.87
CA ALA A 87 -4.41 -15.43 -46.54
C ALA A 87 -5.87 -15.79 -46.20
N VAL A 88 -6.54 -14.95 -45.42
CA VAL A 88 -7.99 -15.07 -45.14
C VAL A 88 -8.73 -13.83 -45.59
N ILE A 89 -9.71 -13.98 -46.48
CA ILE A 89 -10.62 -12.90 -46.88
C ILE A 89 -11.80 -12.90 -45.92
N MET A 90 -12.18 -11.74 -45.39
CA MET A 90 -13.31 -11.60 -44.46
C MET A 90 -14.62 -12.04 -45.12
N VAL A 91 -15.52 -12.67 -44.36
CA VAL A 91 -16.82 -13.14 -44.90
C VAL A 91 -17.62 -12.00 -45.53
N GLU A 92 -17.49 -10.78 -45.02
CA GLU A 92 -18.14 -9.57 -45.54
C GLU A 92 -17.63 -9.15 -46.92
N ASP A 93 -16.42 -9.55 -47.29
CA ASP A 93 -15.78 -9.21 -48.56
C ASP A 93 -15.99 -10.30 -49.65
N VAL A 94 -16.85 -11.28 -49.37
CA VAL A 94 -17.08 -12.46 -50.22
C VAL A 94 -18.57 -12.65 -50.54
N GLU A 95 -18.87 -12.88 -51.82
CA GLU A 95 -20.20 -13.27 -52.29
C GLU A 95 -20.28 -14.80 -52.46
N PHE A 96 -21.29 -15.44 -51.88
CA PHE A 96 -21.52 -16.89 -51.95
C PHE A 96 -23.00 -17.23 -51.70
N ASP A 97 -23.37 -18.51 -51.83
CA ASP A 97 -24.76 -19.00 -51.73
C ASP A 97 -25.35 -19.01 -50.30
N GLY A 98 -24.62 -18.51 -49.30
CA GLY A 98 -25.02 -18.48 -47.90
C GLY A 98 -24.93 -19.83 -47.17
N SER A 99 -24.52 -20.90 -47.84
CA SER A 99 -24.40 -22.23 -47.23
C SER A 99 -23.16 -22.35 -46.34
N ASP A 100 -23.13 -23.39 -45.48
CA ASP A 100 -21.97 -23.69 -44.64
C ASP A 100 -20.78 -24.24 -45.41
N ALA A 101 -21.02 -24.80 -46.60
CA ALA A 101 -20.02 -25.33 -47.49
C ALA A 101 -20.34 -24.94 -48.94
N PRO A 102 -20.16 -23.65 -49.32
CA PRO A 102 -20.39 -23.22 -50.69
C PRO A 102 -19.42 -23.95 -51.63
N ALA A 103 -19.85 -24.21 -52.86
CA ALA A 103 -18.97 -24.81 -53.88
C ALA A 103 -17.97 -23.80 -54.46
N GLU A 104 -18.35 -22.51 -54.45
CA GLU A 104 -17.55 -21.42 -54.97
C GLU A 104 -17.81 -20.13 -54.19
N ILE A 105 -16.80 -19.27 -54.14
CA ILE A 105 -16.89 -17.92 -53.58
C ILE A 105 -16.49 -16.90 -54.62
N THR A 106 -17.10 -15.72 -54.60
CA THR A 106 -16.77 -14.61 -55.49
C THR A 106 -16.16 -13.46 -54.71
N ILE A 107 -15.00 -12.99 -55.16
CA ILE A 107 -14.24 -11.91 -54.52
C ILE A 107 -14.08 -10.73 -55.48
N ARG A 108 -14.02 -9.52 -54.93
CA ARG A 108 -13.91 -8.25 -55.69
C ARG A 108 -12.61 -7.48 -55.47
N ALA A 109 -11.69 -8.03 -54.70
CA ALA A 109 -10.38 -7.46 -54.46
C ALA A 109 -9.34 -8.55 -54.20
N PRO A 110 -8.08 -8.36 -54.60
CA PRO A 110 -7.02 -9.30 -54.28
C PRO A 110 -6.61 -9.15 -52.81
N ILE A 111 -6.09 -10.23 -52.22
CA ILE A 111 -5.52 -10.22 -50.87
C ILE A 111 -4.02 -10.51 -50.89
N LYS A 112 -3.27 -9.92 -49.96
CA LYS A 112 -1.84 -10.19 -49.80
C LYS A 112 -1.61 -11.44 -48.94
N ALA A 113 -0.57 -12.20 -49.26
CA ALA A 113 -0.10 -13.29 -48.40
C ALA A 113 0.20 -12.77 -46.98
N GLY A 114 -0.14 -13.58 -45.98
CA GLY A 114 -0.07 -13.29 -44.55
C GLY A 114 -1.24 -12.43 -44.02
N ARG A 115 -2.12 -11.91 -44.87
CA ARG A 115 -3.20 -11.03 -44.40
C ARG A 115 -4.27 -11.84 -43.68
N ASN A 116 -4.68 -11.35 -42.51
CA ASN A 116 -5.66 -11.97 -41.62
C ASN A 116 -5.27 -13.40 -41.19
N VAL A 117 -3.99 -13.75 -41.24
CA VAL A 117 -3.44 -14.99 -40.69
C VAL A 117 -2.52 -14.61 -39.55
N ARG A 118 -2.80 -15.14 -38.36
CA ARG A 118 -1.93 -14.99 -37.21
C ARG A 118 -0.86 -16.08 -37.24
N ALA A 119 0.40 -15.69 -37.17
CA ALA A 119 1.52 -16.62 -37.28
C ALA A 119 1.66 -17.48 -36.01
N THR A 120 2.33 -18.63 -36.13
CA THR A 120 2.70 -19.45 -34.95
C THR A 120 3.58 -18.63 -34.02
N GLY A 121 3.23 -18.60 -32.73
CA GLY A 121 3.99 -17.87 -31.72
C GLY A 121 3.95 -16.34 -31.88
N GLU A 122 2.99 -15.79 -32.63
CA GLU A 122 2.81 -14.34 -32.78
C GLU A 122 2.67 -13.60 -31.45
N ASP A 123 2.02 -14.20 -30.46
CA ASP A 123 1.92 -13.67 -29.10
C ASP A 123 3.21 -14.02 -28.32
N ILE A 124 3.55 -15.31 -28.25
CA ILE A 124 4.80 -15.78 -27.65
C ILE A 124 5.25 -17.11 -28.26
N GLU A 125 6.56 -17.28 -28.44
CA GLU A 125 7.15 -18.56 -28.84
C GLU A 125 7.41 -19.45 -27.60
N ALA A 126 7.31 -20.77 -27.79
CA ALA A 126 7.68 -21.75 -26.77
C ALA A 126 9.10 -21.50 -26.22
N GLY A 127 9.26 -21.60 -24.91
CA GLY A 127 10.55 -21.40 -24.23
C GLY A 127 10.98 -19.93 -24.06
N ARG A 128 10.21 -18.96 -24.56
CA ARG A 128 10.47 -17.54 -24.28
C ARG A 128 10.08 -17.18 -22.85
N MET A 129 10.85 -16.29 -22.25
CA MET A 129 10.58 -15.78 -20.91
C MET A 129 9.33 -14.91 -20.94
N VAL A 130 8.40 -15.20 -20.03
CA VAL A 130 7.19 -14.40 -19.81
C VAL A 130 7.47 -13.33 -18.76
N LEU A 131 8.04 -13.74 -17.63
CA LEU A 131 8.39 -12.86 -16.51
C LEU A 131 9.76 -13.23 -15.94
N PRO A 132 10.63 -12.26 -15.62
CA PRO A 132 11.90 -12.53 -14.97
C PRO A 132 11.72 -12.84 -13.47
N ALA A 133 12.73 -13.46 -12.86
CA ALA A 133 12.81 -13.56 -11.40
C ALA A 133 12.77 -12.17 -10.75
N GLY A 134 12.11 -12.07 -9.59
CA GLY A 134 11.90 -10.81 -8.89
C GLY A 134 10.75 -9.96 -9.45
N ALA A 135 10.12 -10.35 -10.56
CA ALA A 135 8.92 -9.68 -11.02
C ALA A 135 7.74 -9.94 -10.06
N ARG A 136 6.96 -8.90 -9.79
CA ARG A 136 5.69 -9.01 -9.10
C ARG A 136 4.61 -9.43 -10.09
N VAL A 137 3.91 -10.52 -9.81
CA VAL A 137 2.83 -11.02 -10.66
C VAL A 137 1.59 -10.12 -10.49
N ARG A 138 1.16 -9.48 -11.56
CA ARG A 138 -0.04 -8.62 -11.58
C ARG A 138 -1.28 -9.45 -11.92
N PRO A 139 -2.50 -8.98 -11.58
CA PRO A 139 -3.73 -9.69 -11.95
C PRO A 139 -3.85 -10.00 -13.44
N PHE A 140 -3.42 -9.10 -14.32
CA PHE A 140 -3.44 -9.35 -15.77
C PHE A 140 -2.39 -10.35 -16.25
N ASP A 141 -1.27 -10.50 -15.52
CA ASP A 141 -0.24 -11.48 -15.86
C ASP A 141 -0.76 -12.91 -15.70
N ILE A 142 -1.72 -13.12 -14.78
CA ILE A 142 -2.36 -14.42 -14.56
C ILE A 142 -3.01 -14.96 -15.84
N GLY A 143 -3.73 -14.11 -16.58
CA GLY A 143 -4.37 -14.52 -17.83
C GLY A 143 -3.36 -14.95 -18.90
N ALA A 144 -2.29 -14.17 -19.05
CA ALA A 144 -1.20 -14.49 -19.98
C ALA A 144 -0.49 -15.79 -19.58
N LEU A 145 -0.08 -15.92 -18.31
CA LEU A 145 0.56 -17.12 -17.77
C LEU A 145 -0.29 -18.37 -17.99
N ALA A 146 -1.60 -18.29 -17.73
CA ALA A 146 -2.53 -19.39 -18.00
C ALA A 146 -2.55 -19.75 -19.50
N GLY A 147 -2.66 -18.73 -20.36
CA GLY A 147 -2.64 -18.89 -21.82
C GLY A 147 -1.35 -19.55 -22.33
N TYR A 148 -0.22 -19.31 -21.65
CA TYR A 148 1.09 -19.85 -21.99
C TYR A 148 1.40 -21.20 -21.31
N GLY A 149 0.40 -21.82 -20.68
CA GLY A 149 0.48 -23.18 -20.13
C GLY A 149 0.99 -23.26 -18.69
N ILE A 150 1.13 -22.13 -18.01
CA ILE A 150 1.60 -22.07 -16.63
C ILE A 150 0.42 -22.30 -15.69
N THR A 151 0.61 -23.19 -14.71
CA THR A 151 -0.42 -23.56 -13.73
C THR A 151 0.04 -23.32 -12.30
N GLU A 152 1.33 -23.13 -12.11
CA GLU A 152 1.99 -22.85 -10.83
C GLU A 152 3.27 -22.05 -11.12
N VAL A 153 3.71 -21.28 -10.13
CA VAL A 153 4.94 -20.49 -10.21
C VAL A 153 5.70 -20.55 -8.88
N ALA A 154 7.03 -20.47 -8.97
CA ALA A 154 7.89 -20.34 -7.81
C ALA A 154 7.94 -18.86 -7.37
N VAL A 155 7.60 -18.61 -6.11
CA VAL A 155 7.54 -17.28 -5.51
C VAL A 155 8.42 -17.18 -4.27
N ARG A 156 8.93 -15.98 -4.00
CA ARG A 156 9.59 -15.64 -2.74
C ARG A 156 8.55 -15.67 -1.63
N SER A 157 8.93 -16.26 -0.50
CA SER A 157 8.15 -16.28 0.74
C SER A 157 9.07 -15.97 1.91
N VAL A 158 8.55 -15.21 2.86
CA VAL A 158 9.22 -14.81 4.09
C VAL A 158 8.25 -15.08 5.23
N SER A 159 8.72 -15.77 6.24
CA SER A 159 8.02 -15.95 7.50
C SER A 159 8.61 -15.02 8.58
N ILE A 160 7.73 -14.38 9.34
CA ILE A 160 8.09 -13.41 10.37
C ILE A 160 7.49 -13.84 11.71
N GLY A 161 8.36 -14.13 12.68
CA GLY A 161 7.98 -14.45 14.04
C GLY A 161 7.85 -13.20 14.90
N ILE A 162 6.77 -13.03 15.65
CA ILE A 162 6.56 -11.91 16.59
C ILE A 162 6.46 -12.47 18.00
N ILE A 163 7.36 -12.04 18.88
CA ILE A 163 7.40 -12.42 20.29
C ILE A 163 7.00 -11.20 21.12
N PRO A 164 5.78 -11.15 21.67
CA PRO A 164 5.44 -10.17 22.69
C PRO A 164 6.21 -10.48 23.98
N THR A 165 6.79 -9.47 24.61
CA THR A 165 7.46 -9.62 25.90
C THR A 165 6.94 -8.60 26.90
N GLY A 166 6.61 -9.05 28.09
CA GLY A 166 6.14 -8.20 29.18
C GLY A 166 5.30 -9.01 30.18
N SER A 167 5.65 -8.94 31.45
CA SER A 167 4.91 -9.65 32.51
C SER A 167 3.53 -9.05 32.80
N GLU A 168 3.26 -7.84 32.32
CA GLU A 168 1.98 -7.12 32.42
C GLU A 168 0.98 -7.48 31.31
N LEU A 169 1.44 -8.16 30.25
CA LEU A 169 0.65 -8.36 29.04
C LEU A 169 -0.49 -9.36 29.27
N ILE A 170 -1.68 -8.99 28.80
CA ILE A 170 -2.87 -9.85 28.74
C ILE A 170 -3.40 -9.96 27.32
N ALA A 171 -4.22 -10.98 27.06
CA ALA A 171 -4.76 -11.21 25.73
C ALA A 171 -5.83 -10.17 25.34
N PRO A 172 -5.95 -9.84 24.04
CA PRO A 172 -7.10 -9.08 23.53
C PRO A 172 -8.44 -9.71 23.93
N GLY A 173 -9.38 -8.87 24.36
CA GLY A 173 -10.72 -9.29 24.82
C GLY A 173 -10.86 -9.39 26.34
N GLU A 174 -9.75 -9.37 27.09
CA GLU A 174 -9.77 -9.28 28.54
C GLU A 174 -9.86 -7.82 29.02
N VAL A 175 -10.54 -7.59 30.15
CA VAL A 175 -10.56 -6.26 30.81
C VAL A 175 -9.31 -6.11 31.67
N PRO A 176 -8.41 -5.16 31.39
CA PRO A 176 -7.18 -5.02 32.15
C PRO A 176 -7.43 -4.55 33.58
N LYS A 177 -6.78 -5.20 34.55
CA LYS A 177 -6.67 -4.71 35.92
C LYS A 177 -5.55 -3.67 36.02
N PRO A 178 -5.48 -2.88 37.11
CA PRO A 178 -4.35 -1.97 37.34
C PRO A 178 -3.01 -2.69 37.21
N GLY A 179 -2.11 -2.15 36.38
CA GLY A 179 -0.80 -2.74 36.10
C GLY A 179 -0.79 -3.80 35.00
N GLN A 180 -1.92 -4.07 34.33
CA GLN A 180 -1.99 -4.92 33.14
C GLN A 180 -2.19 -4.09 31.87
N VAL A 181 -1.67 -4.57 30.75
CA VAL A 181 -1.81 -3.93 29.43
C VAL A 181 -2.26 -4.99 28.43
N VAL A 182 -3.28 -4.66 27.63
CA VAL A 182 -3.71 -5.55 26.54
C VAL A 182 -2.64 -5.56 25.46
N GLU A 183 -2.20 -6.76 25.09
CA GLU A 183 -1.19 -6.90 24.05
C GLU A 183 -1.78 -6.58 22.67
N SER A 184 -1.41 -5.42 22.14
CA SER A 184 -1.93 -4.83 20.91
C SER A 184 -0.86 -4.68 19.83
N ASN A 185 0.42 -4.68 20.19
CA ASN A 185 1.51 -4.40 19.24
C ASN A 185 1.65 -5.50 18.20
N SER A 186 1.72 -6.76 18.63
CA SER A 186 1.82 -7.92 17.75
C SER A 186 0.61 -8.04 16.84
N VAL A 187 -0.59 -7.71 17.32
CA VAL A 187 -1.83 -7.69 16.53
C VAL A 187 -1.72 -6.64 15.41
N MET A 188 -1.34 -5.41 15.78
CA MET A 188 -1.13 -4.32 14.82
C MET A 188 -0.01 -4.66 13.82
N THR A 189 1.12 -5.18 14.31
CA THR A 189 2.27 -5.54 13.50
C THR A 189 1.93 -6.63 12.50
N GLU A 190 1.24 -7.70 12.93
CA GLU A 190 0.76 -8.74 12.03
C GLU A 190 -0.14 -8.18 10.93
N ALA A 191 -1.14 -7.37 11.27
CA ALA A 191 -2.06 -6.77 10.31
C ALA A 191 -1.34 -5.88 9.28
N TYR A 192 -0.29 -5.17 9.69
CA TYR A 192 0.52 -4.38 8.78
C TYR A 192 1.40 -5.24 7.88
N LEU A 193 2.11 -6.25 8.42
CA LEU A 193 3.04 -7.08 7.63
C LEU A 193 2.31 -7.97 6.63
N ARG A 194 1.12 -8.50 6.96
CA ARG A 194 0.33 -9.31 6.02
C ARG A 194 -0.01 -8.58 4.72
N GLN A 195 -0.03 -7.24 4.72
CA GLN A 195 -0.22 -6.44 3.49
C GLN A 195 0.94 -6.55 2.50
N PHE A 196 2.12 -7.02 2.93
CA PHE A 196 3.26 -7.33 2.07
C PHE A 196 3.17 -8.73 1.44
N GLY A 197 2.16 -9.53 1.80
CA GLY A 197 2.02 -10.93 1.35
C GLY A 197 2.97 -11.90 2.05
N VAL A 198 3.51 -11.53 3.22
CA VAL A 198 4.39 -12.38 4.03
C VAL A 198 3.61 -13.18 5.06
N ASP A 199 4.19 -14.30 5.49
CA ASP A 199 3.63 -15.14 6.53
C ASP A 199 4.05 -14.60 7.91
N VAL A 200 3.12 -14.54 8.86
CA VAL A 200 3.37 -13.99 10.19
C VAL A 200 2.93 -14.99 11.25
N ILE A 201 3.83 -15.28 12.19
CA ILE A 201 3.59 -16.16 13.33
C ILE A 201 3.68 -15.34 14.61
N ARG A 202 2.57 -15.25 15.36
CA ARG A 202 2.58 -14.65 16.70
C ARG A 202 2.81 -15.74 17.75
N TYR A 203 3.87 -15.59 18.53
CA TYR A 203 4.14 -16.43 19.68
C TYR A 203 3.35 -15.96 20.91
N PRO A 204 3.10 -16.84 21.89
CA PRO A 204 2.54 -16.43 23.17
C PRO A 204 3.42 -15.37 23.85
N PRO A 205 2.84 -14.45 24.64
CA PRO A 205 3.61 -13.50 25.43
C PRO A 205 4.62 -14.19 26.35
N VAL A 206 5.84 -13.66 26.39
CA VAL A 206 6.93 -14.17 27.22
C VAL A 206 7.14 -13.20 28.39
N ALA A 207 7.22 -13.74 29.60
CA ALA A 207 7.51 -12.94 30.80
C ALA A 207 8.91 -12.31 30.74
N ASP A 208 9.14 -11.23 31.50
CA ASP A 208 10.42 -10.51 31.56
C ASP A 208 11.52 -11.32 32.27
N ASN A 209 12.02 -12.34 31.58
CA ASN A 209 13.04 -13.25 32.04
C ASN A 209 13.98 -13.56 30.87
N ARG A 210 15.29 -13.31 31.06
CA ARG A 210 16.32 -13.50 30.03
C ARG A 210 16.30 -14.91 29.42
N GLU A 211 16.19 -15.96 30.24
CA GLU A 211 16.25 -17.34 29.76
C GLU A 211 15.01 -17.69 28.93
N LEU A 212 13.83 -17.29 29.40
CA LEU A 212 12.58 -17.51 28.66
C LEU A 212 12.56 -16.75 27.32
N ILE A 213 13.05 -15.50 27.31
CA ILE A 213 13.15 -14.69 26.10
C ILE A 213 14.18 -15.30 25.14
N ARG A 214 15.34 -15.74 25.64
CA ARG A 214 16.36 -16.42 24.83
C ARG A 214 15.79 -17.67 24.15
N ASP A 215 15.13 -18.54 24.91
CA ASP A 215 14.57 -19.79 24.37
C ASP A 215 13.47 -19.50 23.33
N ALA A 216 12.66 -18.46 23.54
CA ALA A 216 11.67 -18.02 22.58
C ALA A 216 12.31 -17.45 21.29
N ILE A 217 13.38 -16.67 21.40
CA ILE A 217 14.14 -16.15 20.25
C ILE A 217 14.75 -17.31 19.47
N GLU A 218 15.41 -18.26 20.13
CA GLU A 218 16.04 -19.41 19.48
C GLU A 218 15.02 -20.22 18.67
N LYS A 219 13.85 -20.49 19.28
CA LYS A 219 12.73 -21.14 18.60
C LYS A 219 12.25 -20.33 17.39
N ALA A 220 12.00 -19.03 17.56
CA ALA A 220 11.49 -18.20 16.48
C ALA A 220 12.48 -18.05 15.32
N VAL A 221 13.78 -17.99 15.60
CA VAL A 221 14.84 -17.94 14.58
C VAL A 221 14.93 -19.26 13.80
N ALA A 222 14.67 -20.39 14.44
CA ALA A 222 14.60 -21.68 13.75
C ALA A 222 13.40 -21.78 12.81
N GLU A 223 12.26 -21.18 13.19
CA GLU A 223 10.99 -21.26 12.47
C GLU A 223 10.75 -20.12 11.45
N ASN A 224 11.49 -19.01 11.52
CA ASN A 224 11.22 -17.81 10.72
C ASN A 224 12.45 -17.18 10.08
N GLU A 225 12.29 -16.36 9.04
CA GLU A 225 13.37 -15.59 8.40
C GLU A 225 13.63 -14.24 9.08
N ILE A 226 12.62 -13.64 9.72
CA ILE A 226 12.73 -12.42 10.53
C ILE A 226 12.09 -12.69 11.89
N VAL A 227 12.70 -12.21 12.97
CA VAL A 227 12.10 -12.24 14.31
C VAL A 227 11.94 -10.82 14.85
N LEU A 228 10.75 -10.50 15.34
CA LEU A 228 10.40 -9.23 15.96
C LEU A 228 10.12 -9.46 17.45
N LEU A 229 10.80 -8.72 18.31
CA LEU A 229 10.47 -8.68 19.73
C LEU A 229 9.69 -7.39 20.01
N SER A 230 8.45 -7.52 20.48
CA SER A 230 7.69 -6.36 20.96
C SER A 230 7.95 -6.22 22.46
N ALA A 231 8.96 -5.43 22.81
CA ALA A 231 9.48 -5.35 24.17
C ALA A 231 9.33 -3.95 24.77
N GLY A 232 8.93 -3.88 26.05
CA GLY A 232 9.02 -2.65 26.83
C GLY A 232 10.43 -2.05 26.76
N SER A 233 10.53 -0.74 26.53
CA SER A 233 11.83 -0.07 26.42
C SER A 233 12.58 -0.12 27.75
N SER A 234 13.51 -1.06 27.92
CA SER A 234 14.29 -1.19 29.15
C SER A 234 15.44 -0.18 29.16
N MET A 235 15.12 1.08 29.47
CA MET A 235 16.09 2.01 30.08
C MET A 235 16.28 1.69 31.59
N GLY A 236 15.76 0.54 32.07
CA GLY A 236 15.88 0.05 33.43
C GLY A 236 17.07 -0.89 33.62
N SER A 237 17.36 -1.25 34.87
CA SER A 237 18.57 -1.98 35.30
C SER A 237 18.81 -3.38 34.68
N LYS A 238 17.90 -3.92 33.85
CA LYS A 238 18.07 -5.18 33.10
C LYS A 238 17.33 -5.11 31.76
N ASP A 239 18.05 -4.88 30.67
CA ASP A 239 17.52 -5.09 29.32
C ASP A 239 17.61 -6.58 28.96
N PHE A 240 16.53 -7.30 29.21
CA PHE A 240 16.45 -8.74 28.95
C PHE A 240 16.51 -9.06 27.46
N THR A 241 15.97 -8.19 26.60
CA THR A 241 15.95 -8.38 25.15
C THR A 241 17.34 -8.26 24.57
N ALA A 242 18.07 -7.19 24.91
CA ALA A 242 19.43 -6.99 24.42
C ALA A 242 20.37 -8.12 24.86
N SER A 243 20.31 -8.49 26.14
CA SER A 243 21.15 -9.58 26.66
C SER A 243 20.81 -10.94 26.04
N ALA A 244 19.53 -11.26 25.82
CA ALA A 244 19.13 -12.50 25.16
C ALA A 244 19.58 -12.56 23.68
N ILE A 245 19.54 -11.44 22.95
CA ILE A 245 20.05 -11.37 21.57
C ILE A 245 21.58 -11.56 21.56
N ALA A 246 22.31 -10.90 22.46
CA ALA A 246 23.76 -11.01 22.56
C ALA A 246 24.25 -12.43 22.92
N ASP A 247 23.43 -13.22 23.61
CA ASP A 247 23.75 -14.62 23.92
C ASP A 247 23.71 -15.54 22.69
N LEU A 248 22.82 -15.22 21.73
CA LEU A 248 22.52 -16.06 20.58
C LEU A 248 23.22 -15.58 19.30
N GLY A 249 23.65 -14.32 19.25
CA GLY A 249 24.28 -13.74 18.07
C GLY A 249 24.87 -12.37 18.34
N GLU A 250 24.83 -11.51 17.32
CA GLU A 250 25.46 -10.18 17.35
C GLU A 250 24.41 -9.08 17.45
N ILE A 251 24.66 -8.05 18.26
CA ILE A 251 23.90 -6.80 18.23
C ILE A 251 24.58 -5.85 17.24
N VAL A 252 23.87 -5.48 16.18
CA VAL A 252 24.34 -4.54 15.16
C VAL A 252 24.19 -3.09 15.64
N PHE A 253 23.05 -2.76 16.25
CA PHE A 253 22.87 -1.51 16.96
C PHE A 253 21.85 -1.69 18.09
N HIS A 254 21.98 -0.87 19.12
CA HIS A 254 21.02 -0.74 20.21
C HIS A 254 20.76 0.74 20.46
N GLY A 255 19.54 1.17 20.19
CA GLY A 255 19.15 2.56 20.25
C GLY A 255 19.44 3.31 18.96
N VAL A 256 18.49 4.15 18.57
CA VAL A 256 18.56 5.00 17.38
C VAL A 256 18.23 6.42 17.79
N PHE A 257 19.01 7.40 17.34
CA PHE A 257 18.70 8.83 17.51
C PHE A 257 17.52 9.22 16.62
N MET A 258 16.33 8.81 17.04
CA MET A 258 15.05 9.14 16.41
C MET A 258 13.92 9.15 17.45
N LYS A 259 12.79 9.74 17.07
CA LYS A 259 11.59 9.79 17.89
C LYS A 259 10.34 9.66 17.01
N PRO A 260 9.32 8.87 17.41
CA PRO A 260 9.37 7.88 18.49
C PRO A 260 10.33 6.72 18.13
N ALA A 261 10.38 5.70 18.99
CA ALA A 261 11.19 4.50 18.78
C ALA A 261 12.71 4.59 18.94
N LYS A 262 13.18 5.53 19.76
CA LYS A 262 14.57 5.57 20.23
C LYS A 262 15.16 4.22 20.66
N PRO A 263 14.48 3.33 21.41
CA PRO A 263 15.09 2.10 21.93
C PRO A 263 15.04 0.93 20.95
N SER A 264 14.76 1.17 19.66
CA SER A 264 14.85 0.12 18.65
C SER A 264 16.26 -0.45 18.55
N MET A 265 16.34 -1.75 18.24
CA MET A 265 17.61 -2.45 18.07
C MET A 265 17.54 -3.47 16.94
N LEU A 266 18.70 -3.81 16.39
CA LEU A 266 18.87 -4.88 15.41
C LEU A 266 19.96 -5.82 15.91
N GLY A 267 19.66 -7.10 15.94
CA GLY A 267 20.65 -8.17 16.05
C GLY A 267 20.59 -9.12 14.86
N ILE A 268 21.64 -9.91 14.70
CA ILE A 268 21.73 -10.98 13.70
C ILE A 268 22.01 -12.29 14.43
N ILE A 269 21.12 -13.27 14.25
CA ILE A 269 21.24 -14.61 14.82
C ILE A 269 21.12 -15.60 13.66
N ASN A 270 22.11 -16.47 13.48
CA ASN A 270 22.17 -17.42 12.35
C ASN A 270 21.96 -16.75 10.96
N GLY A 271 22.47 -15.53 10.79
CA GLY A 271 22.31 -14.74 9.56
C GLY A 271 20.93 -14.10 9.37
N LYS A 272 20.00 -14.26 10.32
CA LYS A 272 18.63 -13.74 10.26
C LYS A 272 18.45 -12.50 11.14
N PRO A 273 17.74 -11.46 10.68
CA PRO A 273 17.49 -10.26 11.46
C PRO A 273 16.53 -10.51 12.62
N VAL A 274 16.95 -10.06 13.81
CA VAL A 274 16.14 -10.03 15.02
C VAL A 274 16.00 -8.58 15.47
N ILE A 275 14.80 -8.02 15.35
CA ILE A 275 14.52 -6.59 15.56
C ILE A 275 13.78 -6.40 16.87
N GLY A 276 14.37 -5.65 17.78
CA GLY A 276 13.71 -5.20 19.01
C GLY A 276 12.88 -3.95 18.73
N MET A 277 11.56 -4.08 18.89
CA MET A 277 10.60 -2.98 18.78
C MET A 277 10.24 -2.47 20.18
N PRO A 278 10.07 -1.14 20.35
CA PRO A 278 9.66 -0.56 21.63
C PRO A 278 8.23 -0.94 22.02
N GLY A 279 7.96 -1.03 23.33
CA GLY A 279 6.67 -1.48 23.85
C GLY A 279 5.53 -0.46 23.69
N PHE A 280 5.85 0.82 23.54
CA PHE A 280 4.83 1.81 23.22
C PHE A 280 4.33 1.62 21.78
N PRO A 281 3.01 1.49 21.56
CA PRO A 281 2.54 1.02 20.27
C PRO A 281 2.87 1.91 19.06
N LEU A 282 2.81 3.25 19.18
CA LEU A 282 3.21 4.12 18.06
C LEU A 282 4.73 4.11 17.83
N SER A 283 5.50 3.76 18.86
CA SER A 283 6.93 3.49 18.70
C SER A 283 7.16 2.14 18.00
N ALA A 284 6.42 1.08 18.36
CA ALA A 284 6.46 -0.20 17.65
C ALA A 284 6.11 -0.02 16.17
N GLN A 285 5.02 0.71 15.88
CA GLN A 285 4.58 1.03 14.51
C GLN A 285 5.67 1.77 13.72
N THR A 286 6.36 2.72 14.37
CA THR A 286 7.44 3.49 13.75
C THR A 286 8.65 2.60 13.45
N ALA A 287 9.09 1.78 14.40
CA ALA A 287 10.19 0.84 14.20
C ALA A 287 9.88 -0.16 13.06
N GLN A 288 8.66 -0.69 13.03
CA GLN A 288 8.20 -1.58 11.99
C GLN A 288 8.27 -0.95 10.60
N ARG A 289 7.76 0.28 10.46
CA ARG A 289 7.78 1.00 9.18
C ARG A 289 9.17 1.44 8.74
N LEU A 290 10.04 1.82 9.68
CA LEU A 290 11.36 2.34 9.33
C LEU A 290 12.39 1.24 9.13
N PHE A 291 12.18 0.03 9.66
CA PHE A 291 13.14 -1.07 9.55
C PHE A 291 12.57 -2.29 8.82
N VAL A 292 11.41 -2.80 9.25
CA VAL A 292 10.87 -4.05 8.70
C VAL A 292 10.33 -3.85 7.28
N ARG A 293 9.58 -2.77 7.03
CA ARG A 293 9.14 -2.43 5.65
C ARG A 293 10.33 -2.29 4.71
N GLU A 294 11.35 -1.54 5.11
CA GLU A 294 12.51 -1.26 4.26
C GLU A 294 13.27 -2.54 3.88
N LEU A 295 13.36 -3.52 4.81
CA LEU A 295 13.89 -4.85 4.51
C LEU A 295 13.04 -5.58 3.48
N LEU A 296 11.73 -5.66 3.71
CA LEU A 296 10.80 -6.36 2.84
C LEU A 296 10.81 -5.76 1.42
N GLU A 297 10.78 -4.43 1.30
CA GLU A 297 10.82 -3.74 0.02
C GLU A 297 12.15 -3.93 -0.71
N LEU A 298 13.28 -3.89 0.02
CA LEU A 298 14.59 -4.23 -0.55
C LEU A 298 14.63 -5.68 -1.06
N TRP A 299 13.91 -6.59 -0.41
CA TRP A 299 13.81 -7.99 -0.83
C TRP A 299 12.74 -8.22 -1.92
N GLY A 300 12.11 -7.15 -2.41
CA GLY A 300 11.19 -7.13 -3.54
C GLY A 300 9.71 -7.23 -3.17
N PHE A 301 9.36 -7.35 -1.90
CA PHE A 301 7.96 -7.33 -1.45
C PHE A 301 7.39 -5.92 -1.58
N THR A 302 6.07 -5.79 -1.71
CA THR A 302 5.42 -4.47 -1.80
C THR A 302 4.26 -4.44 -0.82
N GLY A 303 4.29 -3.46 0.09
CA GLY A 303 3.25 -3.27 1.08
C GLY A 303 2.36 -2.06 0.80
N PRO A 304 1.77 -1.47 1.84
CA PRO A 304 0.94 -0.27 1.70
C PRO A 304 1.75 0.92 1.20
N SER A 305 1.07 1.82 0.47
CA SER A 305 1.66 3.05 -0.03
C SER A 305 2.23 3.90 1.12
N HIS A 306 3.38 4.51 0.87
CA HIS A 306 4.07 5.40 1.80
C HIS A 306 4.69 6.59 1.06
N GLU A 307 3.89 7.20 0.18
CA GLU A 307 4.33 8.34 -0.60
C GLU A 307 4.85 9.47 0.29
N THR A 308 6.00 10.04 -0.08
CA THR A 308 6.58 11.19 0.60
C THR A 308 6.27 12.44 -0.22
N LEU A 309 5.71 13.44 0.43
CA LEU A 309 5.35 14.70 -0.20
C LEU A 309 5.66 15.88 0.73
N THR A 310 5.73 17.07 0.15
CA THR A 310 5.89 18.31 0.90
C THR A 310 4.52 18.84 1.31
N VAL A 311 4.28 19.00 2.60
CA VAL A 311 3.08 19.64 3.16
C VAL A 311 3.41 20.98 3.79
N THR A 312 2.40 21.81 4.01
CA THR A 312 2.49 23.00 4.82
C THR A 312 2.19 22.64 6.27
N ALA A 313 3.08 22.97 7.21
CA ALA A 313 2.79 22.82 8.63
C ALA A 313 1.67 23.79 9.04
N GLY A 314 0.54 23.27 9.51
CA GLY A 314 -0.59 24.13 9.91
C GLY A 314 -0.34 24.87 11.22
N GLU A 315 0.49 24.30 12.10
CA GLU A 315 1.00 24.96 13.31
C GLU A 315 2.49 24.63 13.53
N THR A 316 3.15 25.42 14.37
CA THR A 316 4.58 25.23 14.67
C THR A 316 4.79 23.94 15.45
N VAL A 317 5.56 23.02 14.89
CA VAL A 317 5.92 21.75 15.51
C VAL A 317 7.31 21.85 16.10
N SER A 318 7.42 21.91 17.43
CA SER A 318 8.72 21.81 18.10
C SER A 318 9.30 20.41 17.97
N SER A 319 10.63 20.32 17.84
CA SER A 319 11.40 19.09 17.74
C SER A 319 12.64 19.16 18.62
N ASP A 320 13.18 17.99 18.95
CA ASP A 320 14.48 17.87 19.60
C ASP A 320 15.55 17.84 18.50
N ASP A 321 16.41 18.86 18.45
CA ASP A 321 17.40 19.05 17.39
C ASP A 321 18.51 17.99 17.38
N PHE A 322 18.64 17.17 18.43
CA PHE A 322 19.61 16.07 18.50
C PHE A 322 19.15 14.78 17.79
N LEU A 323 17.89 14.70 17.34
CA LEU A 323 17.33 13.49 16.73
C LEU A 323 16.44 13.76 15.52
N ASP A 324 16.18 12.73 14.73
CA ASP A 324 15.12 12.76 13.71
C ASP A 324 13.76 12.54 14.39
N GLU A 325 12.80 13.42 14.18
CA GLU A 325 11.43 13.26 14.70
C GLU A 325 10.44 12.92 13.58
N PHE A 326 9.71 11.82 13.77
CA PHE A 326 8.60 11.35 12.94
C PHE A 326 7.28 11.65 13.68
N ARG A 327 6.75 12.86 13.47
CA ARG A 327 5.56 13.32 14.18
C ARG A 327 4.29 12.94 13.43
N PHE A 328 3.45 12.10 14.03
CA PHE A 328 2.12 11.79 13.51
C PHE A 328 1.31 13.07 13.26
N ALA A 329 0.61 13.14 12.13
CA ALA A 329 -0.17 14.30 11.73
C ALA A 329 -1.38 13.89 10.87
N ALA A 330 -2.41 14.74 10.92
CA ALA A 330 -3.55 14.70 10.01
C ALA A 330 -3.32 15.70 8.89
N ALA A 331 -3.37 15.25 7.64
CA ALA A 331 -3.18 16.07 6.46
C ALA A 331 -4.41 16.06 5.54
N ALA A 332 -4.65 17.18 4.88
CA ALA A 332 -5.67 17.32 3.84
C ALA A 332 -5.29 18.43 2.87
N GLU A 333 -5.94 18.46 1.71
CA GLU A 333 -5.95 19.64 0.86
C GLU A 333 -6.91 20.68 1.45
N VAL A 334 -6.41 21.89 1.74
CA VAL A 334 -7.14 23.03 2.32
C VAL A 334 -6.79 24.26 1.49
N SER A 335 -7.78 24.93 0.88
CA SER A 335 -7.56 26.13 0.05
C SER A 335 -6.45 25.99 -1.00
N GLY A 336 -6.41 24.86 -1.72
CA GLY A 336 -5.46 24.61 -2.82
C GLY A 336 -4.03 24.26 -2.40
N ARG A 337 -3.79 23.96 -1.12
CA ARG A 337 -2.49 23.45 -0.63
C ARG A 337 -2.70 22.29 0.34
N ILE A 338 -1.73 21.40 0.45
CA ILE A 338 -1.77 20.31 1.43
C ILE A 338 -1.28 20.84 2.77
N VAL A 339 -2.13 20.82 3.78
CA VAL A 339 -1.83 21.25 5.14
C VAL A 339 -1.82 20.05 6.07
N ALA A 340 -0.89 20.03 7.03
CA ALA A 340 -0.80 19.00 8.05
C ALA A 340 -0.85 19.59 9.47
N LEU A 341 -1.70 19.02 10.32
CA LEU A 341 -1.80 19.32 11.73
C LEU A 341 -1.18 18.19 12.57
N PRO A 342 -0.19 18.47 13.42
CA PRO A 342 0.46 17.47 14.25
C PRO A 342 -0.52 16.87 15.27
N GLN A 343 -0.25 15.64 15.69
CA GLN A 343 -0.85 15.03 16.86
C GLN A 343 -0.04 15.37 18.13
N ILE A 344 -0.68 15.19 19.27
CA ILE A 344 -0.05 15.29 20.60
C ILE A 344 1.21 14.42 20.65
N ARG A 345 2.26 14.92 21.32
CA ARG A 345 3.53 14.21 21.49
C ARG A 345 3.41 13.06 22.50
N SER A 346 2.70 12.00 22.13
CA SER A 346 2.51 10.81 22.96
C SER A 346 2.58 9.55 22.13
N SER A 347 3.58 8.71 22.40
CA SER A 347 3.78 7.42 21.71
C SER A 347 2.91 6.29 22.25
N SER A 348 2.24 6.48 23.39
CA SER A 348 1.32 5.51 24.01
C SER A 348 -0.14 5.74 23.64
N MET A 349 -0.48 6.90 23.05
CA MET A 349 -1.86 7.26 22.70
C MET A 349 -2.25 6.74 21.31
N GLN A 350 -2.86 5.57 21.25
CA GLN A 350 -3.30 4.92 20.01
C GLN A 350 -4.22 5.76 19.13
N MET A 351 -5.05 6.62 19.73
CA MET A 351 -5.94 7.50 18.97
C MET A 351 -5.18 8.48 18.06
N ASN A 352 -3.92 8.84 18.39
CA ASN A 352 -3.10 9.64 17.49
C ASN A 352 -2.81 8.89 16.18
N GLY A 353 -2.59 7.58 16.26
CA GLY A 353 -2.39 6.74 15.07
C GLY A 353 -3.65 6.60 14.22
N ILE A 354 -4.83 6.53 14.85
CA ILE A 354 -6.14 6.49 14.16
C ILE A 354 -6.46 7.82 13.47
N ARG A 355 -6.18 8.94 14.13
CA ARG A 355 -6.44 10.29 13.59
C ARG A 355 -5.43 10.72 12.54
N ALA A 356 -4.21 10.23 12.63
CA ALA A 356 -3.18 10.53 11.66
C ALA A 356 -3.38 9.74 10.36
N ASN A 357 -3.13 10.42 9.24
CA ASN A 357 -3.00 9.79 7.92
C ASN A 357 -1.60 10.03 7.33
N CYS A 358 -0.73 10.73 8.05
CA CYS A 358 0.67 10.94 7.71
C CYS A 358 1.55 11.10 8.95
N TYR A 359 2.85 11.25 8.73
CA TYR A 359 3.84 11.59 9.75
C TYR A 359 4.85 12.55 9.14
N LEU A 360 5.08 13.67 9.82
CA LEU A 360 6.05 14.68 9.45
C LEU A 360 7.45 14.17 9.81
N HIS A 361 8.39 14.28 8.88
CA HIS A 361 9.81 14.06 9.16
C HIS A 361 10.50 15.39 9.41
N ILE A 362 10.86 15.61 10.67
CA ILE A 362 11.67 16.76 11.11
C ILE A 362 13.10 16.24 11.30
N PRO A 363 14.03 16.62 10.41
CA PRO A 363 15.36 16.05 10.43
C PRO A 363 16.18 16.55 11.62
N ARG A 364 17.20 15.78 12.00
CA ARG A 364 18.18 16.20 13.01
C ARG A 364 18.76 17.57 12.66
N GLY A 365 18.89 18.43 13.68
CA GLY A 365 19.38 19.81 13.54
C GLY A 365 18.27 20.84 13.33
N VAL A 366 17.00 20.41 13.20
CA VAL A 366 15.84 21.29 13.11
C VAL A 366 15.09 21.28 14.44
N SER A 367 15.07 22.41 15.14
CA SER A 367 14.39 22.56 16.43
C SER A 367 12.90 22.85 16.31
N GLU A 368 12.45 23.34 15.16
CA GLU A 368 11.03 23.60 14.87
C GLU A 368 10.74 23.55 13.36
N ALA A 369 9.57 23.02 13.01
CA ALA A 369 8.94 23.26 11.71
C ALA A 369 7.86 24.33 11.92
N LYS A 370 8.04 25.54 11.39
CA LYS A 370 7.16 26.67 11.69
C LYS A 370 5.84 26.58 10.93
N ALA A 371 4.78 27.12 11.53
CA ALA A 371 3.50 27.28 10.86
C ALA A 371 3.66 28.01 9.51
N GLY A 372 3.02 27.47 8.47
CA GLY A 372 3.09 27.99 7.10
C GLY A 372 4.31 27.55 6.29
N GLU A 373 5.33 26.93 6.92
CA GLU A 373 6.53 26.46 6.22
C GLU A 373 6.35 25.05 5.64
N PRO A 374 7.07 24.72 4.54
CA PRO A 374 7.08 23.38 3.99
C PRO A 374 7.81 22.39 4.92
N VAL A 375 7.21 21.21 5.11
CA VAL A 375 7.80 20.09 5.85
C VAL A 375 7.56 18.79 5.08
N SER A 376 8.52 17.87 5.15
CA SER A 376 8.36 16.54 4.55
C SER A 376 7.34 15.74 5.35
N ALA A 377 6.37 15.14 4.68
CA ALA A 377 5.43 14.21 5.27
C ALA A 377 5.41 12.92 4.46
N VAL A 378 5.34 11.81 5.17
CA VAL A 378 5.14 10.51 4.57
C VAL A 378 3.73 10.05 4.89
N LEU A 379 2.97 9.68 3.87
CA LEU A 379 1.59 9.26 4.02
C LEU A 379 1.50 7.82 4.55
N ASN A 380 0.41 7.53 5.27
CA ASN A 380 -0.06 6.19 5.62
C ASN A 380 -1.30 5.79 4.81
N VAL A 381 -1.74 6.65 3.90
CA VAL A 381 -2.91 6.50 3.04
C VAL A 381 -2.53 6.88 1.60
N PRO A 382 -3.29 6.48 0.57
CA PRO A 382 -3.08 6.98 -0.78
C PRO A 382 -3.20 8.51 -0.84
N ALA A 383 -2.34 9.20 -1.60
CA ALA A 383 -2.39 10.66 -1.73
C ALA A 383 -3.75 11.20 -2.20
N ALA A 384 -4.49 10.41 -3.00
CA ALA A 384 -5.83 10.74 -3.44
C ALA A 384 -6.88 10.84 -2.30
N GLU A 385 -6.60 10.33 -1.10
CA GLU A 385 -7.46 10.52 0.08
C GLU A 385 -7.44 11.98 0.57
N LEU A 386 -6.35 12.72 0.34
CA LEU A 386 -6.17 14.08 0.89
C LEU A 386 -7.20 15.08 0.37
N SER A 387 -7.61 14.96 -0.91
CA SER A 387 -8.65 15.80 -1.51
C SER A 387 -10.08 15.42 -1.09
N LYS A 388 -10.24 14.27 -0.41
CA LYS A 388 -11.49 13.82 0.23
C LYS A 388 -11.45 13.95 1.74
N THR A 389 -10.42 14.58 2.29
CA THR A 389 -10.22 14.70 3.72
C THR A 389 -10.68 16.06 4.22
N ILE A 390 -11.63 16.08 5.16
CA ILE A 390 -12.00 17.25 5.94
C ILE A 390 -11.11 17.28 7.19
N LEU A 391 -10.16 18.20 7.18
CA LEU A 391 -9.28 18.50 8.31
C LEU A 391 -9.92 19.46 9.32
N LEU A 392 -10.07 18.99 10.56
CA LEU A 392 -10.59 19.74 11.70
C LEU A 392 -9.52 19.97 12.77
N GLY A 393 -9.56 21.12 13.43
CA GLY A 393 -8.83 21.39 14.67
C GLY A 393 -9.75 21.36 15.90
N GLY A 394 -9.16 21.34 17.09
CA GLY A 394 -9.89 21.55 18.33
C GLY A 394 -10.59 20.31 18.89
N ALA A 395 -11.53 20.54 19.80
CA ALA A 395 -12.09 19.51 20.67
C ALA A 395 -12.84 18.42 19.90
N TYR A 396 -12.66 17.17 20.35
CA TYR A 396 -13.46 16.03 19.90
C TYR A 396 -14.66 15.86 20.84
N THR A 397 -15.87 16.06 20.33
CA THR A 397 -17.14 16.07 21.07
C THR A 397 -18.21 15.22 20.40
N GLU A 398 -19.33 14.96 21.07
CA GLU A 398 -20.51 14.28 20.48
C GLU A 398 -20.97 14.95 19.17
N GLY A 399 -20.96 16.28 19.12
CA GLY A 399 -21.26 17.04 17.90
C GLY A 399 -20.29 16.74 16.75
N THR A 400 -19.02 16.48 17.04
CA THR A 400 -18.06 16.05 16.02
C THR A 400 -18.28 14.61 15.57
N GLU A 401 -18.79 13.73 16.44
CA GLU A 401 -19.13 12.36 16.06
C GLU A 401 -20.27 12.32 15.02
N ASP A 402 -21.27 13.19 15.16
CA ASP A 402 -22.35 13.34 14.16
C ASP A 402 -21.81 13.81 12.80
N ILE A 403 -20.88 14.77 12.79
CA ILE A 403 -20.18 15.20 11.56
C ILE A 403 -19.43 14.02 10.95
N LEU A 404 -18.72 13.22 11.75
CA LEU A 404 -17.98 12.04 11.27
C LEU A 404 -18.92 11.03 10.59
N ILE A 405 -20.07 10.76 11.20
CA ILE A 405 -21.08 9.84 10.67
C ILE A 405 -21.62 10.35 9.33
N LYS A 406 -22.07 11.61 9.28
CA LYS A 406 -22.62 12.24 8.06
C LYS A 406 -21.59 12.30 6.94
N ALA A 407 -20.36 12.72 7.26
CA ALA A 407 -19.26 12.81 6.30
C ALA A 407 -18.91 11.44 5.72
N SER A 408 -18.77 10.42 6.57
CA SER A 408 -18.47 9.06 6.14
C SER A 408 -19.56 8.48 5.23
N ALA A 409 -20.84 8.74 5.53
CA ALA A 409 -21.96 8.30 4.70
C ALA A 409 -21.95 8.95 3.30
N ALA A 410 -21.39 10.16 3.19
CA ALA A 410 -21.22 10.90 1.95
C ALA A 410 -19.86 10.64 1.25
N GLY A 411 -19.03 9.73 1.78
CA GLY A 411 -17.74 9.36 1.17
C GLY A 411 -16.58 10.32 1.48
N TRP A 412 -16.73 11.19 2.48
CA TRP A 412 -15.68 12.05 3.01
C TRP A 412 -14.98 11.39 4.20
N VAL A 413 -13.71 11.73 4.40
CA VAL A 413 -12.93 11.31 5.56
C VAL A 413 -12.71 12.51 6.46
N VAL A 414 -13.03 12.42 7.74
CA VAL A 414 -12.74 13.51 8.69
C VAL A 414 -11.50 13.15 9.50
N ARG A 415 -10.54 14.06 9.56
CA ARG A 415 -9.31 13.91 10.35
C ARG A 415 -9.15 15.09 11.29
N PHE A 416 -8.64 14.82 12.48
CA PHE A 416 -8.39 15.86 13.49
C PHE A 416 -6.89 16.06 13.66
N GLY A 417 -6.47 17.31 13.80
CA GLY A 417 -5.18 17.66 14.40
C GLY A 417 -5.14 17.38 15.90
N ASP A 418 -4.30 18.11 16.62
CA ASP A 418 -4.26 18.07 18.07
C ASP A 418 -5.61 18.53 18.66
N ILE A 419 -6.33 17.57 19.26
CA ILE A 419 -7.65 17.82 19.85
C ILE A 419 -7.63 18.63 21.15
N SER A 420 -6.45 18.88 21.70
CA SER A 420 -6.24 19.73 22.87
C SER A 420 -5.91 21.18 22.50
N SER A 421 -5.69 21.46 21.21
CA SER A 421 -5.33 22.78 20.70
C SER A 421 -6.59 23.61 20.40
N GLU A 422 -6.75 24.74 21.08
CA GLU A 422 -7.74 25.78 20.72
C GLU A 422 -7.07 26.91 19.91
N ASN A 423 -6.14 26.56 19.03
CA ASN A 423 -5.38 27.55 18.27
C ASN A 423 -6.21 28.16 17.13
N LEU A 424 -6.90 29.27 17.42
CA LEU A 424 -7.69 30.02 16.42
C LEU A 424 -6.88 30.51 15.22
N SER A 425 -5.54 30.56 15.30
CA SER A 425 -4.72 30.90 14.13
C SER A 425 -4.93 29.91 12.98
N LEU A 426 -5.31 28.65 13.26
CA LEU A 426 -5.59 27.67 12.21
C LEU A 426 -6.76 28.08 11.31
N VAL A 427 -7.81 28.67 11.89
CA VAL A 427 -8.93 29.23 11.14
C VAL A 427 -8.47 30.48 10.40
N LYS A 428 -7.81 31.41 11.10
CA LYS A 428 -7.30 32.66 10.53
C LYS A 428 -6.42 32.43 9.30
N ASP A 429 -5.50 31.47 9.37
CA ASP A 429 -4.47 31.23 8.37
C ASP A 429 -4.91 30.23 7.28
N LYS A 430 -6.18 29.81 7.26
CA LYS A 430 -6.71 28.77 6.36
C LYS A 430 -5.86 27.49 6.43
N ALA A 431 -5.61 27.01 7.64
CA ALA A 431 -4.82 25.81 7.94
C ALA A 431 -5.70 24.62 8.37
N CYS A 432 -7.02 24.80 8.43
CA CYS A 432 -8.03 23.75 8.59
C CYS A 432 -9.32 24.16 7.89
N HIS A 433 -10.24 23.22 7.67
CA HIS A 433 -11.59 23.55 7.16
C HIS A 433 -12.49 24.10 8.26
N GLY A 434 -12.28 23.65 9.51
CA GLY A 434 -13.04 24.12 10.66
C GLY A 434 -12.37 23.80 11.98
N MET A 435 -12.76 24.53 13.01
CA MET A 435 -12.29 24.38 14.38
C MET A 435 -13.47 24.09 15.31
N CYS A 436 -13.38 23.00 16.06
CA CYS A 436 -14.36 22.63 17.07
C CYS A 436 -13.95 23.19 18.43
N LEU A 437 -14.80 24.00 19.05
CA LEU A 437 -14.50 24.73 20.28
C LEU A 437 -15.62 24.54 21.31
N ALA A 438 -15.32 24.84 22.57
CA ALA A 438 -16.36 25.01 23.58
C ALA A 438 -17.35 26.14 23.18
N ALA A 439 -18.62 26.03 23.57
CA ALA A 439 -19.63 27.04 23.22
C ALA A 439 -19.23 28.47 23.64
N ASP A 440 -18.61 28.60 24.82
CA ASP A 440 -18.17 29.86 25.42
C ASP A 440 -16.76 30.30 25.02
N ALA A 441 -16.08 29.57 24.11
CA ALA A 441 -14.74 29.93 23.66
C ALA A 441 -14.70 31.35 23.07
N ASP A 442 -13.70 32.15 23.50
CA ASP A 442 -13.49 33.52 23.02
C ASP A 442 -12.97 33.50 21.58
N LEU A 443 -13.64 34.22 20.69
CA LEU A 443 -13.31 34.31 19.26
C LEU A 443 -12.65 35.63 18.87
N SER A 444 -12.29 36.49 19.83
CA SER A 444 -11.70 37.81 19.58
C SER A 444 -10.46 37.79 18.68
N ALA A 445 -9.69 36.68 18.67
CA ALA A 445 -8.54 36.49 17.78
C ALA A 445 -8.90 36.42 16.27
N LEU A 446 -10.18 36.26 15.95
CA LEU A 446 -10.74 36.19 14.60
C LEU A 446 -11.52 37.46 14.20
N ASP A 447 -11.46 38.52 15.01
CA ASP A 447 -12.13 39.79 14.70
C ASP A 447 -11.73 40.32 13.31
N GLY A 448 -12.74 40.72 12.53
CA GLY A 448 -12.56 41.19 11.15
C GLY A 448 -12.53 40.08 10.09
N ILE A 449 -12.71 38.82 10.47
CA ILE A 449 -12.88 37.69 9.57
C ILE A 449 -14.36 37.30 9.56
N GLU A 450 -14.93 37.06 8.38
CA GLU A 450 -16.30 36.56 8.24
C GLU A 450 -16.33 35.05 8.51
N LEU A 451 -17.17 34.63 9.46
CA LEU A 451 -17.19 33.26 9.98
C LEU A 451 -18.58 32.64 9.87
N ASP A 452 -18.61 31.36 9.48
CA ASP A 452 -19.74 30.48 9.70
C ASP A 452 -19.58 29.81 11.07
N ILE A 453 -20.59 29.94 11.93
CA ILE A 453 -20.59 29.34 13.28
C ILE A 453 -21.81 28.43 13.41
N PHE A 454 -21.56 27.15 13.63
CA PHE A 454 -22.59 26.14 13.83
C PHE A 454 -22.56 25.65 15.28
N MET A 455 -23.71 25.69 15.96
CA MET A 455 -23.85 25.04 17.26
C MET A 455 -24.01 23.54 17.05
N LEU A 456 -23.15 22.75 17.68
CA LEU A 456 -23.16 21.30 17.57
C LEU A 456 -23.84 20.66 18.79
N ALA A 457 -24.23 19.39 18.65
CA ALA A 457 -24.67 18.58 19.77
C ALA A 457 -23.61 18.55 20.91
N GLY A 458 -24.08 18.44 22.15
CA GLY A 458 -23.21 18.43 23.34
C GLY A 458 -22.65 19.79 23.74
N GLY A 459 -23.12 20.91 23.17
CA GLY A 459 -22.75 22.26 23.62
C GLY A 459 -21.38 22.74 23.15
N SER A 460 -20.92 22.25 22.00
CA SER A 460 -19.72 22.75 21.30
C SER A 460 -20.14 23.58 20.09
N LYS A 461 -19.21 24.33 19.50
CA LYS A 461 -19.43 25.07 18.25
C LYS A 461 -18.35 24.76 17.23
N LEU A 462 -18.75 24.67 15.96
CA LEU A 462 -17.84 24.61 14.82
C LEU A 462 -17.69 26.01 14.25
N VAL A 463 -16.44 26.46 14.11
CA VAL A 463 -16.10 27.76 13.52
C VAL A 463 -15.33 27.55 12.23
N MET A 464 -15.78 28.19 11.15
CA MET A 464 -15.19 28.11 9.81
C MET A 464 -15.14 29.51 9.18
N ARG A 465 -14.26 29.73 8.21
CA ARG A 465 -14.26 30.98 7.42
C ARG A 465 -15.27 30.91 6.28
N CYS A 466 -16.03 31.98 6.05
CA CYS A 466 -17.01 32.04 4.94
C CYS A 466 -16.34 32.00 3.55
N ASP A 467 -15.12 32.55 3.42
CA ASP A 467 -14.37 32.64 2.16
C ASP A 467 -13.57 31.37 1.80
N MET A 468 -14.04 30.21 2.26
CA MET A 468 -13.54 28.87 1.92
C MET A 468 -14.50 28.21 0.94
N ASP A 469 -14.09 28.13 -0.33
CA ASP A 469 -14.88 27.67 -1.48
C ASP A 469 -14.48 26.28 -2.00
N ASP A 470 -13.60 25.58 -1.28
CA ASP A 470 -13.28 24.19 -1.58
C ASP A 470 -14.42 23.22 -1.21
N ALA A 471 -14.48 22.10 -1.91
CA ALA A 471 -15.56 21.12 -1.79
C ALA A 471 -15.67 20.53 -0.37
N GLN A 472 -14.54 20.40 0.33
CA GLN A 472 -14.45 19.96 1.72
C GLN A 472 -15.19 20.92 2.65
N SER A 473 -14.96 22.24 2.48
CA SER A 473 -15.60 23.28 3.28
C SER A 473 -17.09 23.38 3.00
N GLU A 474 -17.52 23.26 1.73
CA GLU A 474 -18.94 23.18 1.38
C GLU A 474 -19.62 21.95 2.00
N ALA A 475 -18.99 20.77 1.90
CA ALA A 475 -19.49 19.55 2.50
C ALA A 475 -19.60 19.67 4.03
N LEU A 476 -18.59 20.22 4.69
CA LEU A 476 -18.58 20.41 6.14
C LEU A 476 -19.72 21.32 6.62
N ARG A 477 -20.03 22.41 5.89
CA ARG A 477 -21.21 23.25 6.18
C ARG A 477 -22.51 22.44 6.10
N GLY A 478 -22.64 21.60 5.08
CA GLY A 478 -23.80 20.72 4.93
C GLY A 478 -23.96 19.75 6.11
N PHE A 479 -22.86 19.20 6.61
CA PHE A 479 -22.89 18.27 7.74
C PHE A 479 -23.20 18.97 9.07
N ALA A 480 -22.64 20.16 9.28
CA ALA A 480 -22.82 20.95 10.50
C ALA A 480 -24.17 21.66 10.58
N GLY A 481 -24.73 22.11 9.45
CA GLY A 481 -25.99 22.86 9.39
C GLY A 481 -27.27 22.01 9.39
N GLY A 482 -27.16 20.69 9.20
CA GLY A 482 -28.30 19.76 9.15
C GLY A 482 -28.69 19.13 10.49
N ALA A 483 -28.51 19.84 11.61
CA ALA A 483 -28.85 19.38 12.96
C ALA A 483 -30.23 19.87 13.42
#